data_AF-U4UZ93-F1
#
_entry.id   AF-U4UZ93-F1
#
_cell.length_a   1.000
_cell.length_b   1.000
_cell.length_c   1.000
_cell.angle_alpha   90.00
_cell.angle_beta   90.00
_cell.angle_gamma   90.00
#
_symmetry.space_group_name_H-M   'P 1'
#
loop_
_entity.id
_entity.type
_entity.pdbx_description
1 polymer ?
#
loop_
_entity_poly.entity_id
_entity_poly.type
_entity_poly.pdbx_seq_one_letter_code
_entity_poly.pdbx_strand_id
1 'polypeptide(L)'
;MVSELTGLEVANASLLDEGTAAAEALSLCYRQNKRRKLLLSDKLHPQTISVVQTRLNSLGLQVEVVNVFEADFTNRDVSGVLFQYPDTEGNVLDFSQVAEDAHANGSLVCCATDLLSLTLLRPPSEFGADIAIGTSQRLGVPLGYGGPHAGFFACNQSLVRLMPGRMIGVTRDAAGRDGYRLALQTREQHIRRDKATSNICTAQALLANMSAMFAVYHGPQGLKDIATKIHHFALTMKASRPVKSHLGMFSGLRSRGLWEFLPDVSSTTAVDIIKGDEAVGERISRASRLRLMITSLSRKAREITSPMYATPAKTNVLDD
;
A
#
# COMPACT_ATOMS: atom_id res chain seq x y z
N MET A 1 0.39 -17.15 1.38
CA MET A 1 -0.20 -15.89 0.87
C MET A 1 0.66 -14.66 1.16
N VAL A 2 0.59 -14.00 2.35
CA VAL A 2 1.31 -12.72 2.56
C VAL A 2 2.82 -12.87 2.35
N SER A 3 3.44 -13.82 3.05
CA SER A 3 4.88 -14.13 2.89
C SER A 3 5.29 -14.44 1.46
N GLU A 4 4.45 -15.12 0.68
CA GLU A 4 4.75 -15.45 -0.73
C GLU A 4 4.67 -14.22 -1.63
N LEU A 5 3.64 -13.38 -1.45
CA LEU A 5 3.44 -12.18 -2.26
C LEU A 5 4.46 -11.08 -1.93
N THR A 6 4.87 -10.96 -0.67
CA THR A 6 5.92 -10.00 -0.28
C THR A 6 7.33 -10.57 -0.42
N GLY A 7 7.43 -11.89 -0.56
CA GLY A 7 8.66 -12.69 -0.51
C GLY A 7 9.40 -12.63 0.83
N LEU A 8 8.77 -12.11 1.89
CA LEU A 8 9.35 -12.07 3.24
C LEU A 8 9.02 -13.35 4.02
N GLU A 9 9.94 -13.73 4.91
CA GLU A 9 9.96 -15.06 5.52
C GLU A 9 8.77 -15.32 6.47
N VAL A 10 8.31 -14.31 7.22
CA VAL A 10 7.26 -14.48 8.23
C VAL A 10 6.23 -13.37 8.17
N ALA A 11 4.94 -13.73 8.33
CA ALA A 11 3.84 -12.78 8.46
C ALA A 11 3.02 -13.04 9.73
N ASN A 12 2.44 -11.97 10.28
CA ASN A 12 1.56 -12.08 11.45
C ASN A 12 0.11 -12.46 11.05
N ALA A 13 -0.74 -12.68 12.05
CA ALA A 13 -2.16 -12.99 11.90
C ALA A 13 -3.03 -11.74 11.93
N SER A 14 -2.64 -10.72 11.15
CA SER A 14 -3.26 -9.40 10.96
C SER A 14 -2.96 -8.30 12.00
N LEU A 15 -3.06 -7.06 11.53
CA LEU A 15 -3.16 -5.80 12.26
C LEU A 15 -4.48 -5.09 11.93
N LEU A 16 -4.68 -3.87 12.47
CA LEU A 16 -5.94 -3.15 12.40
C LEU A 16 -6.22 -2.53 11.02
N ASP A 17 -5.23 -1.87 10.44
CA ASP A 17 -5.28 -1.23 9.11
C ASP A 17 -3.84 -0.95 8.62
N GLU A 18 -3.69 -0.33 7.45
CA GLU A 18 -2.38 0.02 6.89
C GLU A 18 -1.62 1.05 7.72
N GLY A 19 -2.28 2.14 8.16
CA GLY A 19 -1.61 3.23 8.87
C GLY A 19 -1.05 2.78 10.22
N THR A 20 -1.80 1.96 10.95
CA THR A 20 -1.34 1.34 12.20
C THR A 20 -0.26 0.30 11.97
N ALA A 21 -0.33 -0.47 10.87
CA ALA A 21 0.74 -1.39 10.48
C ALA A 21 2.06 -0.66 10.17
N ALA A 22 1.99 0.47 9.47
CA ALA A 22 3.14 1.34 9.22
C ALA A 22 3.76 1.87 10.52
N ALA A 23 2.93 2.33 11.47
CA ALA A 23 3.41 2.78 12.77
C ALA A 23 4.08 1.66 13.57
N GLU A 24 3.56 0.43 13.49
CA GLU A 24 4.18 -0.74 14.12
C GLU A 24 5.50 -1.16 13.46
N ALA A 25 5.64 -0.99 12.14
CA ALA A 25 6.87 -1.30 11.41
C ALA A 25 8.01 -0.39 11.89
N LEU A 26 7.77 0.91 11.96
CA LEU A 26 8.76 1.87 12.43
C LEU A 26 9.02 1.76 13.94
N SER A 27 8.00 1.39 14.72
CA SER A 27 8.19 1.02 16.12
C SER A 27 9.08 -0.22 16.27
N LEU A 28 8.96 -1.20 15.36
CA LEU A 28 9.85 -2.37 15.31
C LEU A 28 11.28 -1.93 15.00
N CYS A 29 11.49 -1.05 14.01
CA CYS A 29 12.80 -0.50 13.70
C CYS A 29 13.47 0.12 14.93
N TYR A 30 12.73 0.98 15.64
CA TYR A 30 13.21 1.57 16.89
C TYR A 30 13.51 0.52 17.95
N ARG A 31 12.68 -0.52 18.10
CA ARG A 31 12.94 -1.60 19.06
C ARG A 31 14.22 -2.37 18.73
N GLN A 32 14.54 -2.55 17.45
CA GLN A 32 15.70 -3.29 16.97
C GLN A 32 17.01 -2.51 17.18
N ASN A 33 17.09 -1.23 16.78
CA ASN A 33 18.36 -0.48 16.77
C ASN A 33 18.40 0.74 17.69
N LYS A 34 17.30 1.12 18.36
CA LYS A 34 17.19 2.22 19.34
C LYS A 34 17.47 3.63 18.83
N ARG A 35 17.71 3.78 17.52
CA ARG A 35 17.88 5.08 16.86
C ARG A 35 16.56 5.83 16.82
N ARG A 36 16.60 7.16 16.96
CA ARG A 36 15.37 7.96 17.20
C ARG A 36 14.81 8.62 15.95
N LYS A 37 15.59 8.73 14.87
CA LYS A 37 15.18 9.33 13.60
C LYS A 37 14.54 8.30 12.69
N LEU A 38 13.40 8.63 12.10
CA LEU A 38 12.64 7.78 11.18
C LEU A 38 12.26 8.60 9.95
N LEU A 39 12.44 8.01 8.78
CA LEU A 39 12.16 8.68 7.52
C LEU A 39 10.88 8.12 6.88
N LEU A 40 10.01 9.01 6.42
CA LEU A 40 8.81 8.69 5.66
C LEU A 40 8.94 9.28 4.26
N SER A 41 8.61 8.49 3.24
CA SER A 41 8.44 9.04 1.89
C SER A 41 7.26 10.01 1.86
N ASP A 42 7.46 11.14 1.19
CA ASP A 42 6.42 12.10 0.82
C ASP A 42 5.35 11.51 -0.13
N LYS A 43 5.58 10.31 -0.68
CA LYS A 43 4.67 9.57 -1.57
C LYS A 43 3.91 8.43 -0.87
N LEU A 44 3.93 8.38 0.45
CA LEU A 44 3.01 7.55 1.23
C LEU A 44 1.58 8.12 1.16
N HIS A 45 0.59 7.26 1.40
CA HIS A 45 -0.77 7.73 1.59
C HIS A 45 -0.87 8.75 2.75
N PRO A 46 -1.62 9.86 2.59
CA PRO A 46 -1.66 10.94 3.60
C PRO A 46 -2.12 10.48 4.98
N GLN A 47 -3.08 9.56 5.05
CA GLN A 47 -3.55 8.97 6.30
C GLN A 47 -2.48 8.10 6.96
N THR A 48 -1.66 7.38 6.17
CA THR A 48 -0.55 6.56 6.68
C THR A 48 0.50 7.46 7.34
N ILE A 49 0.87 8.57 6.70
CA ILE A 49 1.76 9.59 7.28
C ILE A 49 1.16 10.12 8.61
N SER A 50 -0.12 10.49 8.60
CA SER A 50 -0.80 11.10 9.75
C SER A 50 -0.83 10.15 10.97
N VAL A 51 -1.16 8.87 10.75
CA VAL A 51 -1.18 7.86 11.83
C VAL A 51 0.23 7.62 12.39
N VAL A 52 1.23 7.50 11.51
CA VAL A 52 2.62 7.30 11.92
C VAL A 52 3.12 8.48 12.75
N GLN A 53 2.96 9.71 12.26
CA GLN A 53 3.38 10.91 12.98
C GLN A 53 2.69 10.99 14.35
N THR A 54 1.38 10.80 14.40
CA THR A 54 0.61 10.83 15.66
C THR A 54 1.16 9.82 16.66
N ARG A 55 1.38 8.57 16.22
CA ARG A 55 1.83 7.49 17.10
C ARG A 55 3.27 7.70 17.56
N LEU A 56 4.19 7.98 16.65
CA LEU A 56 5.63 7.97 16.96
C LEU A 56 6.10 9.27 17.61
N ASN A 57 5.47 10.41 17.31
CA ASN A 57 5.73 11.66 18.04
C ASN A 57 5.33 11.51 19.52
N SER A 58 4.24 10.78 19.82
CA SER A 58 3.85 10.48 21.21
C SER A 58 4.87 9.61 21.98
N LEU A 59 5.74 8.90 21.25
CA LEU A 59 6.85 8.12 21.81
C LEU A 59 8.17 8.92 21.83
N GLY A 60 8.12 10.21 21.44
CA GLY A 60 9.28 11.10 21.36
C GLY A 60 10.26 10.77 20.23
N LEU A 61 9.84 10.00 19.22
CA LEU A 61 10.66 9.69 18.04
C LEU A 61 10.57 10.85 17.03
N GLN A 62 11.65 11.07 16.27
CA GLN A 62 11.73 12.11 15.25
C GLN A 62 11.29 11.53 13.91
N VAL A 63 10.12 11.94 13.42
CA VAL A 63 9.57 11.51 12.14
C VAL A 63 9.71 12.63 11.12
N GLU A 64 10.50 12.39 10.07
CA GLU A 64 10.71 13.34 8.97
C GLU A 64 10.07 12.81 7.69
N VAL A 65 9.30 13.64 7.01
CA VAL A 65 8.74 13.34 5.68
C VAL A 65 9.67 13.93 4.63
N VAL A 66 10.23 13.09 3.76
CA VAL A 66 11.31 13.44 2.84
C VAL A 66 11.14 12.74 1.49
N ASN A 67 11.85 13.23 0.47
CA ASN A 67 12.14 12.42 -0.71
C ASN A 67 13.18 11.35 -0.33
N VAL A 68 12.78 10.08 -0.29
CA VAL A 68 13.65 8.98 0.16
C VAL A 68 14.82 8.69 -0.79
N PHE A 69 14.74 9.14 -2.05
CA PHE A 69 15.86 9.02 -3.01
C PHE A 69 16.98 10.02 -2.75
N GLU A 70 16.72 11.05 -1.94
CA GLU A 70 17.69 12.08 -1.56
C GLU A 70 18.06 11.99 -0.06
N ALA A 71 17.61 10.94 0.62
CA ALA A 71 17.83 10.75 2.04
C ALA A 71 19.30 10.42 2.34
N ASP A 72 19.88 11.09 3.33
CA ASP A 72 21.23 10.80 3.82
C ASP A 72 21.18 9.86 5.04
N PHE A 73 21.76 8.66 4.86
CA PHE A 73 21.88 7.65 5.92
C PHE A 73 23.27 7.63 6.59
N THR A 74 24.24 8.40 6.09
CA THR A 74 25.66 8.31 6.48
C THR A 74 25.91 8.65 7.95
N ASN A 75 25.05 9.47 8.55
CA ASN A 75 25.10 9.83 9.97
C ASN A 75 24.75 8.66 10.92
N ARG A 76 24.23 7.54 10.40
CA ARG A 76 23.89 6.31 11.16
C ARG A 76 22.96 6.57 12.36
N ASP A 77 22.12 7.59 12.26
CA ASP A 77 21.13 8.01 13.25
C ASP A 77 19.69 7.67 12.86
N VAL A 78 19.47 7.27 11.60
CA VAL A 78 18.19 6.77 11.07
C VAL A 78 17.95 5.33 11.54
N SER A 79 16.78 5.10 12.14
CA SER A 79 16.32 3.79 12.61
C SER A 79 15.72 2.97 11.49
N GLY A 80 14.90 3.61 10.67
CA GLY A 80 14.31 2.98 9.50
C GLY A 80 13.62 4.00 8.59
N VAL A 81 13.42 3.57 7.35
CA VAL A 81 12.76 4.32 6.30
C VAL A 81 11.51 3.58 5.85
N LEU A 82 10.42 4.29 5.63
CA LEU A 82 9.18 3.76 5.06
C LEU A 82 8.86 4.44 3.74
N PHE A 83 8.71 3.66 2.68
CA PHE A 83 8.20 4.12 1.38
C PHE A 83 7.03 3.25 0.92
N GLN A 84 6.38 3.65 -0.17
CA GLN A 84 5.20 2.96 -0.70
C GLN A 84 5.44 2.43 -2.12
N TYR A 85 4.97 1.21 -2.40
CA TYR A 85 5.19 0.50 -3.66
C TYR A 85 3.95 -0.31 -4.07
N PRO A 86 3.19 0.08 -5.13
CA PRO A 86 3.22 1.38 -5.81
C PRO A 86 2.91 2.54 -4.87
N ASP A 87 3.40 3.74 -5.21
CA ASP A 87 3.22 4.91 -4.36
C ASP A 87 1.80 5.50 -4.42
N THR A 88 1.51 6.50 -3.58
CA THR A 88 0.18 7.15 -3.54
C THR A 88 -0.22 7.87 -4.84
N GLU A 89 0.71 8.01 -5.78
CA GLU A 89 0.52 8.63 -7.09
C GLU A 89 0.42 7.58 -8.22
N GLY A 90 0.54 6.28 -7.90
CA GLY A 90 0.49 5.18 -8.86
C GLY A 90 1.83 4.83 -9.50
N ASN A 91 2.94 5.41 -9.05
CA ASN A 91 4.26 5.16 -9.61
C ASN A 91 4.84 3.84 -9.08
N VAL A 92 5.54 3.15 -9.97
CA VAL A 92 6.35 1.97 -9.65
C VAL A 92 7.80 2.38 -9.79
N LEU A 93 8.48 2.57 -8.66
CA LEU A 93 9.86 3.01 -8.59
C LEU A 93 10.75 1.88 -8.07
N ASP A 94 12.03 1.93 -8.42
CA ASP A 94 13.02 0.97 -7.92
C ASP A 94 13.68 1.54 -6.66
N PHE A 95 13.52 0.84 -5.54
CA PHE A 95 14.06 1.24 -4.24
C PHE A 95 15.34 0.47 -3.87
N SER A 96 15.92 -0.33 -4.77
CA SER A 96 17.11 -1.15 -4.49
C SER A 96 18.26 -0.31 -3.93
N GLN A 97 18.58 0.84 -4.56
CA GLN A 97 19.64 1.73 -4.08
C GLN A 97 19.35 2.32 -2.70
N VAL A 98 18.11 2.75 -2.45
CA VAL A 98 17.68 3.29 -1.15
C VAL A 98 17.84 2.22 -0.06
N ALA A 99 17.50 0.97 -0.37
CA ALA A 99 17.66 -0.14 0.56
C ALA A 99 19.15 -0.45 0.84
N GLU A 100 19.98 -0.51 -0.20
CA GLU A 100 21.43 -0.70 -0.09
C GLU A 100 22.08 0.38 0.80
N ASP A 101 21.76 1.66 0.56
CA ASP A 101 22.31 2.79 1.32
C ASP A 101 21.84 2.77 2.78
N ALA A 102 20.56 2.44 3.02
CA ALA A 102 20.00 2.30 4.35
C ALA A 102 20.67 1.16 5.13
N HIS A 103 20.83 -0.02 4.51
CA HIS A 103 21.45 -1.20 5.11
C HIS A 103 22.94 -1.00 5.39
N ALA A 104 23.68 -0.39 4.46
CA ALA A 104 25.10 -0.05 4.65
C ALA A 104 25.34 0.82 5.90
N ASN A 105 24.31 1.55 6.33
CA ASN A 105 24.34 2.42 7.50
C ASN A 105 23.53 1.89 8.71
N GLY A 106 23.03 0.65 8.65
CA GLY A 106 22.34 -0.04 9.75
C GLY A 106 20.89 0.41 10.01
N SER A 107 20.28 1.07 9.04
CA SER A 107 18.85 1.42 9.05
C SER A 107 18.03 0.24 8.49
N LEU A 108 16.80 0.06 8.96
CA LEU A 108 15.88 -0.94 8.41
C LEU A 108 14.98 -0.35 7.33
N VAL A 109 14.61 -1.18 6.35
CA VAL A 109 13.82 -0.79 5.19
C VAL A 109 12.41 -1.33 5.30
N CYS A 110 11.43 -0.43 5.32
CA CYS A 110 10.01 -0.76 5.38
C CYS A 110 9.30 -0.38 4.08
N CYS A 111 8.44 -1.26 3.59
CA CYS A 111 7.67 -1.03 2.36
C CYS A 111 6.17 -1.17 2.65
N ALA A 112 5.40 -0.09 2.49
CA ALA A 112 3.96 -0.15 2.36
C ALA A 112 3.61 -0.61 0.92
N THR A 113 2.75 -1.60 0.76
CA THR A 113 2.52 -2.22 -0.55
C THR A 113 1.13 -2.83 -0.71
N ASP A 114 0.78 -3.16 -1.95
CA ASP A 114 -0.51 -3.72 -2.34
C ASP A 114 -0.38 -5.17 -2.81
N LEU A 115 -1.02 -6.10 -2.09
CA LEU A 115 -0.90 -7.54 -2.36
C LEU A 115 -1.33 -7.95 -3.77
N LEU A 116 -2.27 -7.24 -4.40
CA LEU A 116 -2.72 -7.58 -5.75
C LEU A 116 -1.70 -7.12 -6.79
N SER A 117 -1.09 -5.95 -6.60
CA SER A 117 -0.01 -5.46 -7.45
C SER A 117 1.21 -6.39 -7.45
N LEU A 118 1.54 -6.98 -6.29
CA LEU A 118 2.64 -7.92 -6.12
C LEU A 118 2.45 -9.27 -6.84
N THR A 119 1.28 -9.51 -7.42
CA THR A 119 1.09 -10.67 -8.31
C THR A 119 1.75 -10.47 -9.68
N LEU A 120 2.04 -9.22 -10.07
CA LEU A 120 2.75 -8.85 -11.31
C LEU A 120 4.11 -8.19 -11.05
N LEU A 121 4.25 -7.50 -9.93
CA LEU A 121 5.45 -6.73 -9.59
C LEU A 121 6.49 -7.57 -8.87
N ARG A 122 7.75 -7.16 -9.01
CA ARG A 122 8.85 -7.66 -8.18
C ARG A 122 8.51 -7.40 -6.70
N PRO A 123 8.56 -8.41 -5.82
CA PRO A 123 8.15 -8.26 -4.43
C PRO A 123 9.19 -7.49 -3.59
N PRO A 124 8.78 -6.87 -2.45
CA PRO A 124 9.66 -6.06 -1.61
C PRO A 124 10.94 -6.72 -1.10
N SER A 125 10.86 -8.00 -0.74
CA SER A 125 12.03 -8.77 -0.30
C SER A 125 13.16 -8.78 -1.33
N GLU A 126 12.84 -8.82 -2.63
CA GLU A 126 13.84 -8.93 -3.68
C GLU A 126 14.65 -7.64 -3.86
N PHE A 127 14.12 -6.48 -3.47
CA PHE A 127 14.83 -5.19 -3.52
C PHE A 127 15.23 -4.67 -2.12
N GLY A 128 15.30 -5.57 -1.13
CA GLY A 128 15.93 -5.28 0.16
C GLY A 128 15.01 -4.74 1.25
N ALA A 129 13.68 -4.88 1.13
CA ALA A 129 12.80 -4.58 2.26
C ALA A 129 13.00 -5.57 3.40
N ASP A 130 13.09 -5.09 4.65
CA ASP A 130 13.10 -5.91 5.86
C ASP A 130 11.70 -6.20 6.38
N ILE A 131 10.77 -5.29 6.09
CA ILE A 131 9.38 -5.30 6.56
C ILE A 131 8.48 -4.86 5.41
N ALA A 132 7.40 -5.61 5.15
CA ALA A 132 6.34 -5.21 4.24
C ALA A 132 5.00 -5.12 4.98
N ILE A 133 4.28 -4.03 4.76
CA ILE A 133 2.97 -3.76 5.38
C ILE A 133 1.97 -3.31 4.32
N GLY A 134 0.70 -3.31 4.67
CA GLY A 134 -0.36 -2.82 3.81
C GLY A 134 -1.72 -3.32 4.27
N THR A 135 -2.71 -3.23 3.38
CA THR A 135 -4.05 -3.78 3.60
C THR A 135 -4.32 -4.99 2.71
N SER A 136 -5.05 -5.97 3.22
CA SER A 136 -5.56 -7.09 2.43
C SER A 136 -6.96 -6.85 1.86
N GLN A 137 -7.53 -5.65 2.03
CA GLN A 137 -8.92 -5.32 1.71
C GLN A 137 -9.38 -5.78 0.32
N ARG A 138 -8.58 -5.49 -0.71
CA ARG A 138 -8.98 -5.76 -2.11
C ARG A 138 -9.01 -7.24 -2.48
N LEU A 139 -8.56 -8.12 -1.58
CA LEU A 139 -8.69 -9.57 -1.70
C LEU A 139 -10.05 -10.01 -1.14
N GLY A 140 -11.14 -9.55 -1.76
CA GLY A 140 -12.48 -10.08 -1.47
C GLY A 140 -13.19 -9.51 -0.24
N VAL A 141 -12.71 -8.41 0.36
CA VAL A 141 -13.41 -7.72 1.46
C VAL A 141 -14.09 -6.44 0.95
N PRO A 142 -15.35 -6.13 1.31
CA PRO A 142 -16.02 -4.90 0.89
C PRO A 142 -15.31 -3.62 1.34
N LEU A 143 -15.51 -2.50 0.63
CA LEU A 143 -14.91 -1.20 0.99
C LEU A 143 -15.29 -0.74 2.41
N GLY A 144 -16.52 -1.03 2.85
CA GLY A 144 -16.94 -0.82 4.24
C GLY A 144 -16.84 0.62 4.75
N TYR A 145 -16.79 1.61 3.84
CA TYR A 145 -16.54 3.01 4.18
C TYR A 145 -15.36 3.23 5.15
N GLY A 146 -14.31 2.40 5.01
CA GLY A 146 -13.10 2.46 5.83
C GLY A 146 -12.76 1.16 6.55
N GLY A 147 -13.71 0.23 6.74
CA GLY A 147 -13.40 -1.05 7.36
C GLY A 147 -14.61 -1.89 7.75
N PRO A 148 -14.39 -3.01 8.45
CA PRO A 148 -13.09 -3.52 8.90
C PRO A 148 -12.28 -4.20 7.79
N HIS A 149 -10.95 -4.01 7.76
CA HIS A 149 -10.03 -4.68 6.84
C HIS A 149 -8.80 -5.18 7.59
N ALA A 150 -8.26 -6.34 7.24
CA ALA A 150 -7.03 -6.82 7.86
C ALA A 150 -5.80 -6.12 7.27
N GLY A 151 -5.11 -5.33 8.10
CA GLY A 151 -3.74 -4.90 7.82
C GLY A 151 -2.81 -6.11 7.85
N PHE A 152 -1.89 -6.24 6.90
CA PHE A 152 -0.87 -7.30 6.92
C PHE A 152 0.47 -6.73 7.37
N PHE A 153 1.29 -7.61 7.96
CA PHE A 153 2.64 -7.29 8.38
C PHE A 153 3.52 -8.52 8.17
N ALA A 154 4.56 -8.38 7.36
CA ALA A 154 5.56 -9.40 7.12
C ALA A 154 6.97 -8.85 7.35
N CYS A 155 7.90 -9.68 7.79
CA CYS A 155 9.29 -9.30 7.98
C CYS A 155 10.25 -10.49 7.82
N ASN A 156 11.55 -10.18 7.76
CA ASN A 156 12.63 -11.14 7.86
C ASN A 156 12.57 -11.92 9.19
N GLN A 157 12.99 -13.20 9.17
CA GLN A 157 12.99 -14.12 10.30
C GLN A 157 13.78 -13.57 11.49
N SER A 158 14.85 -12.82 11.24
CA SER A 158 15.67 -12.17 12.27
C SER A 158 14.86 -11.18 13.14
N LEU A 159 13.77 -10.61 12.61
CA LEU A 159 12.91 -9.64 13.27
C LEU A 159 11.68 -10.25 13.95
N VAL A 160 11.45 -11.56 13.82
CA VAL A 160 10.21 -12.23 14.28
C VAL A 160 9.95 -12.06 15.78
N ARG A 161 11.01 -11.94 16.60
CA ARG A 161 10.89 -11.73 18.05
C ARG A 161 10.31 -10.36 18.41
N LEU A 162 10.36 -9.39 17.49
CA LEU A 162 9.83 -8.04 17.66
C LEU A 162 8.51 -7.81 16.93
N MET A 163 7.99 -8.83 16.24
CA MET A 163 6.77 -8.78 15.46
C MET A 163 5.56 -8.39 16.34
N PRO A 164 4.70 -7.46 15.88
CA PRO A 164 3.47 -7.09 16.56
C PRO A 164 2.36 -8.13 16.35
N GLY A 165 1.50 -8.27 17.36
CA GLY A 165 0.31 -9.11 17.27
C GLY A 165 0.56 -10.62 17.25
N ARG A 166 -0.53 -11.34 16.99
CA ARG A 166 -0.59 -12.80 16.97
C ARG A 166 0.13 -13.35 15.74
N MET A 167 0.66 -14.56 15.86
CA MET A 167 1.27 -15.31 14.77
C MET A 167 0.94 -16.79 14.93
N ILE A 168 0.54 -17.44 13.84
CA ILE A 168 0.25 -18.88 13.83
C ILE A 168 1.55 -19.63 13.53
N GLY A 169 1.82 -20.68 14.31
CA GLY A 169 2.94 -21.58 14.09
C GLY A 169 2.50 -23.03 14.07
N VAL A 170 3.23 -23.85 13.31
CA VAL A 170 3.09 -25.30 13.29
C VAL A 170 3.72 -25.88 14.54
N THR A 171 3.07 -26.86 15.14
CA THR A 171 3.55 -27.61 16.31
C THR A 171 3.06 -29.06 16.22
N ARG A 172 3.34 -29.88 17.24
CA ARG A 172 2.85 -31.26 17.31
C ARG A 172 1.94 -31.46 18.51
N ASP A 173 0.89 -32.27 18.32
CA ASP A 173 0.01 -32.70 19.40
C ASP A 173 0.61 -33.85 20.23
N ALA A 174 -0.12 -34.33 21.23
CA ALA A 174 0.32 -35.43 22.09
C ALA A 174 0.54 -36.77 21.36
N ALA A 175 -0.07 -36.94 20.17
CA ALA A 175 0.11 -38.10 19.31
C ALA A 175 1.20 -37.90 18.24
N GLY A 176 1.92 -36.78 18.27
CA GLY A 176 2.98 -36.44 17.31
C GLY A 176 2.48 -35.92 15.96
N ARG A 177 1.19 -35.65 15.81
CA ARG A 177 0.59 -35.12 14.57
C ARG A 177 0.78 -33.62 14.49
N ASP A 178 0.96 -33.10 13.27
CA ASP A 178 1.07 -31.66 13.07
C ASP A 178 -0.25 -30.95 13.43
N GLY A 179 -0.13 -29.80 14.07
CA GLY A 179 -1.23 -28.92 14.46
C GLY A 179 -0.79 -27.46 14.47
N TYR A 180 -1.76 -26.56 14.63
CA TYR A 180 -1.51 -25.12 14.61
C TYR A 180 -1.81 -24.50 15.98
N ARG A 181 -0.97 -23.54 16.41
CA ARG A 181 -1.19 -22.76 17.62
C ARG A 181 -0.70 -21.33 17.45
N LEU A 182 -1.10 -20.46 18.37
CA LEU A 182 -0.45 -19.17 18.54
C LEU A 182 1.00 -19.39 19.03
N ALA A 183 1.94 -18.81 18.30
CA ALA A 183 3.38 -18.95 18.52
C ALA A 183 4.01 -17.67 19.08
N LEU A 184 5.06 -17.83 19.89
CA LEU A 184 5.80 -16.73 20.51
C LEU A 184 4.91 -15.73 21.29
N GLN A 185 3.91 -16.24 22.02
CA GLN A 185 2.93 -15.42 22.75
C GLN A 185 3.55 -14.52 23.83
N THR A 186 4.77 -14.80 24.28
CA THR A 186 5.49 -13.93 25.23
C THR A 186 5.74 -12.54 24.66
N ARG A 187 5.59 -12.30 23.36
CA ARG A 187 5.64 -10.95 22.76
C ARG A 187 4.41 -10.09 23.10
N GLU A 188 3.29 -10.72 23.42
CA GLU A 188 1.97 -10.07 23.46
C GLU A 188 1.64 -9.46 24.83
N GLN A 189 0.70 -8.51 24.82
CA GLN A 189 0.32 -7.70 25.99
C GLN A 189 -0.18 -8.52 27.19
N HIS A 190 -0.83 -9.66 26.96
CA HIS A 190 -1.38 -10.50 28.03
C HIS A 190 -0.30 -11.19 28.88
N ILE A 191 0.94 -11.26 28.37
CA ILE A 191 2.10 -11.80 29.11
C ILE A 191 3.05 -10.66 29.50
N ARG A 192 3.50 -9.85 28.54
CA ARG A 192 4.56 -8.85 28.77
C ARG A 192 4.07 -7.45 29.15
N ARG A 193 2.77 -7.18 29.08
CA ARG A 193 2.15 -5.90 29.45
C ARG A 193 2.86 -4.70 28.80
N ASP A 194 3.44 -3.80 29.60
CA ASP A 194 4.20 -2.63 29.17
C ASP A 194 5.43 -2.97 28.31
N LYS A 195 5.99 -4.18 28.48
CA LYS A 195 7.16 -4.65 27.72
C LYS A 195 6.80 -5.43 26.46
N ALA A 196 5.51 -5.49 26.10
CA ALA A 196 5.06 -6.17 24.89
C ALA A 196 5.54 -5.47 23.61
N THR A 197 5.49 -6.17 22.49
CA THR A 197 5.88 -5.59 21.18
C THR A 197 4.85 -4.58 20.67
N SER A 198 3.59 -4.70 21.11
CA SER A 198 2.48 -3.81 20.76
C SER A 198 1.38 -3.93 21.82
N ASN A 199 0.48 -2.94 21.89
CA ASN A 199 -0.72 -2.98 22.71
C ASN A 199 -1.90 -3.71 22.01
N ILE A 200 -1.73 -4.15 20.75
CA ILE A 200 -2.79 -4.83 20.00
C ILE A 200 -3.28 -6.08 20.74
N CYS A 201 -4.60 -6.24 20.82
CA CYS A 201 -5.25 -7.41 21.39
C CYS A 201 -6.28 -7.96 20.40
N THR A 202 -7.44 -7.33 20.26
CA THR A 202 -8.34 -7.62 19.13
C THR A 202 -7.68 -7.10 17.85
N ALA A 203 -7.65 -7.93 16.83
CA ALA A 203 -7.14 -7.60 15.50
C ALA A 203 -8.25 -7.90 14.47
N GLN A 204 -7.91 -8.22 13.22
CA GLN A 204 -8.87 -8.39 12.14
C GLN A 204 -8.90 -9.83 11.62
N ALA A 205 -8.96 -10.80 12.54
CA ALA A 205 -8.82 -12.22 12.22
C ALA A 205 -9.86 -12.74 11.21
N LEU A 206 -11.13 -12.34 11.36
CA LEU A 206 -12.18 -12.76 10.43
C LEU A 206 -11.92 -12.25 9.01
N LEU A 207 -11.49 -11.00 8.88
CA LEU A 207 -11.24 -10.37 7.58
C LEU A 207 -9.95 -10.90 6.96
N ALA A 208 -8.94 -11.24 7.77
CA ALA A 208 -7.76 -11.96 7.30
C ALA A 208 -8.13 -13.35 6.74
N ASN A 209 -9.06 -14.06 7.39
CA ASN A 209 -9.58 -15.34 6.88
C ASN A 209 -10.35 -15.15 5.56
N MET A 210 -11.16 -14.09 5.42
CA MET A 210 -11.82 -13.79 4.14
C MET A 210 -10.81 -13.55 3.02
N SER A 211 -9.78 -12.72 3.27
CA SER A 211 -8.72 -12.47 2.29
C SER A 211 -7.92 -13.73 1.95
N ALA A 212 -7.65 -14.59 2.93
CA ALA A 212 -7.02 -15.88 2.70
C ALA A 212 -7.90 -16.80 1.84
N MET A 213 -9.21 -16.87 2.12
CA MET A 213 -10.16 -17.67 1.33
C MET A 213 -10.31 -17.14 -0.10
N PHE A 214 -10.23 -15.82 -0.30
CA PHE A 214 -10.19 -15.23 -1.64
C PHE A 214 -8.96 -15.72 -2.43
N ALA A 215 -7.78 -15.72 -1.80
CA ALA A 215 -6.57 -16.23 -2.43
C ALA A 215 -6.64 -17.75 -2.69
N VAL A 216 -7.22 -18.53 -1.78
CA VAL A 216 -7.47 -19.97 -1.98
C VAL A 216 -8.41 -20.21 -3.16
N TYR A 217 -9.50 -19.45 -3.24
CA TYR A 217 -10.51 -19.61 -4.29
C TYR A 217 -9.98 -19.28 -5.68
N HIS A 218 -9.21 -18.20 -5.81
CA HIS A 218 -8.67 -17.77 -7.10
C HIS A 218 -7.35 -18.48 -7.47
N GLY A 219 -6.57 -18.92 -6.48
CA GLY A 219 -5.22 -19.42 -6.70
C GLY A 219 -4.27 -18.34 -7.27
N PRO A 220 -2.99 -18.68 -7.45
CA PRO A 220 -1.99 -17.73 -7.96
C PRO A 220 -2.33 -17.22 -9.36
N GLN A 221 -2.80 -18.11 -10.26
CA GLN A 221 -3.18 -17.72 -11.62
C GLN A 221 -4.39 -16.79 -11.64
N GLY A 222 -5.45 -17.09 -10.87
CA GLY A 222 -6.63 -16.23 -10.84
C GLY A 222 -6.35 -14.85 -10.25
N LEU A 223 -5.49 -14.77 -9.23
CA LEU A 223 -5.03 -13.47 -8.70
C LEU A 223 -4.25 -12.68 -9.75
N LYS A 224 -3.35 -13.35 -10.48
CA LYS A 224 -2.60 -12.75 -11.59
C LYS A 224 -3.53 -12.26 -12.70
N ASP A 225 -4.52 -13.05 -13.10
CA ASP A 225 -5.50 -12.68 -14.12
C ASP A 225 -6.31 -11.44 -13.72
N ILE A 226 -6.73 -11.35 -12.44
CA ILE A 226 -7.41 -10.17 -11.90
C ILE A 226 -6.50 -8.95 -11.98
N ALA A 227 -5.25 -9.06 -11.53
CA ALA A 227 -4.30 -7.96 -11.56
C ALA A 227 -3.98 -7.51 -12.99
N THR A 228 -3.72 -8.45 -13.91
CA THR A 228 -3.47 -8.18 -15.34
C THR A 228 -4.66 -7.48 -15.97
N LYS A 229 -5.89 -7.93 -15.67
CA LYS A 229 -7.11 -7.29 -16.17
C LYS A 229 -7.22 -5.83 -15.69
N ILE A 230 -7.04 -5.58 -14.40
CA ILE A 230 -7.04 -4.22 -13.82
C ILE A 230 -5.95 -3.35 -14.48
N HIS A 231 -4.74 -3.89 -14.62
CA HIS A 231 -3.62 -3.19 -15.25
C HIS A 231 -3.92 -2.81 -16.70
N HIS A 232 -4.48 -3.73 -17.51
CA HIS A 232 -4.86 -3.45 -18.90
C HIS A 232 -5.94 -2.37 -19.00
N PHE A 233 -6.89 -2.33 -18.07
CA PHE A 233 -7.87 -1.24 -18.03
C PHE A 233 -7.22 0.10 -17.70
N ALA A 234 -6.29 0.14 -16.75
CA ALA A 234 -5.52 1.36 -16.46
C ALA A 234 -4.73 1.85 -17.69
N LEU A 235 -4.09 0.93 -18.44
CA LEU A 235 -3.41 1.26 -19.70
C LEU A 235 -4.37 1.77 -20.78
N THR A 236 -5.54 1.16 -20.90
CA THR A 236 -6.57 1.57 -21.88
C THR A 236 -7.06 2.98 -21.57
N MET A 237 -7.38 3.27 -20.31
CA MET A 237 -7.77 4.63 -19.87
C MET A 237 -6.66 5.66 -20.10
N LYS A 238 -5.39 5.28 -19.94
CA LYS A 238 -4.25 6.16 -20.21
C LYS A 238 -4.12 6.48 -21.71
N ALA A 239 -4.30 5.48 -22.57
CA ALA A 239 -4.16 5.61 -24.02
C ALA A 239 -5.30 6.39 -24.69
N SER A 240 -6.50 6.34 -24.11
CA SER A 240 -7.72 6.87 -24.71
C SER A 240 -7.96 8.37 -24.49
N ARG A 241 -7.01 9.06 -23.85
CA ARG A 241 -7.12 10.49 -23.58
C ARG A 241 -6.96 11.27 -24.90
N PRO A 242 -7.89 12.18 -25.25
CA PRO A 242 -7.75 12.97 -26.48
C PRO A 242 -6.50 13.85 -26.38
N VAL A 243 -5.58 13.70 -27.34
CA VAL A 243 -4.54 14.68 -27.61
C VAL A 243 -5.25 15.95 -28.09
N LYS A 244 -5.62 16.85 -27.18
CA LYS A 244 -6.04 18.20 -27.58
C LYS A 244 -4.81 18.91 -28.10
N SER A 245 -4.64 18.85 -29.43
CA SER A 245 -3.82 19.74 -30.22
C SER A 245 -4.32 21.17 -30.10
N HIS A 246 -3.94 21.88 -29.04
CA HIS A 246 -3.84 23.33 -29.08
C HIS A 246 -2.56 23.78 -28.38
N LEU A 247 -1.65 24.25 -29.24
CA LEU A 247 -0.50 25.12 -29.02
C LEU A 247 -0.42 25.76 -27.62
N GLY A 248 0.71 25.55 -26.95
CA GLY A 248 1.15 26.39 -25.84
C GLY A 248 1.89 25.61 -24.75
N MET A 249 3.21 25.49 -24.91
CA MET A 249 4.23 25.27 -23.87
C MET A 249 3.76 24.59 -22.57
N PHE A 250 4.10 23.31 -22.37
CA PHE A 250 4.69 22.81 -21.13
C PHE A 250 5.40 21.47 -21.41
N SER A 251 6.70 21.55 -21.62
CA SER A 251 7.61 20.40 -21.61
C SER A 251 7.94 20.07 -20.16
N GLY A 252 7.50 18.90 -19.68
CA GLY A 252 8.05 18.31 -18.46
C GLY A 252 7.02 17.67 -17.54
N LEU A 253 6.74 16.38 -17.75
CA LEU A 253 6.89 15.35 -16.72
C LEU A 253 6.69 13.98 -17.37
N ARG A 254 7.77 13.20 -17.49
CA ARG A 254 7.69 11.77 -17.79
C ARG A 254 7.45 11.04 -16.47
N SER A 255 6.26 10.51 -16.24
CA SER A 255 6.09 9.42 -15.26
C SER A 255 5.45 8.20 -15.93
N ARG A 256 6.13 7.06 -15.75
CA ARG A 256 5.72 5.73 -16.21
C ARG A 256 4.87 5.05 -15.11
N GLY A 257 3.84 5.72 -14.61
CA GLY A 257 2.86 5.08 -13.71
C GLY A 257 2.12 3.96 -14.44
N LEU A 258 2.15 2.75 -13.86
CA LEU A 258 1.61 1.50 -14.41
C LEU A 258 0.23 1.13 -13.86
N TRP A 259 -0.19 1.67 -12.69
CA TRP A 259 -1.37 1.15 -11.98
C TRP A 259 -2.46 2.19 -11.73
N GLU A 260 -2.09 3.45 -11.52
CA GLU A 260 -2.98 4.59 -11.34
C GLU A 260 -2.46 5.79 -12.16
N PHE A 261 -3.38 6.64 -12.60
CA PHE A 261 -3.09 7.74 -13.51
C PHE A 261 -3.37 9.09 -12.86
N LEU A 262 -2.39 9.99 -12.94
CA LEU A 262 -2.51 11.40 -12.56
C LEU A 262 -2.48 12.30 -13.80
N PRO A 263 -3.62 12.82 -14.28
CA PRO A 263 -3.62 13.88 -15.26
C PRO A 263 -3.32 15.23 -14.61
N ASP A 264 -2.36 15.98 -15.16
CA ASP A 264 -2.30 17.43 -14.96
C ASP A 264 -3.48 18.08 -15.72
N VAL A 265 -4.30 18.87 -15.05
CA VAL A 265 -5.46 19.57 -15.64
C VAL A 265 -5.54 20.99 -15.08
N SER A 266 -5.92 21.96 -15.91
CA SER A 266 -6.16 23.33 -15.45
C SER A 266 -7.35 23.37 -14.47
N SER A 267 -7.41 24.40 -13.61
CA SER A 267 -8.44 24.56 -12.56
C SER A 267 -9.87 24.49 -13.09
N THR A 268 -10.13 25.08 -14.25
CA THR A 268 -11.44 25.06 -14.89
C THR A 268 -11.79 23.66 -15.41
N THR A 269 -10.86 23.00 -16.09
CA THR A 269 -11.08 21.66 -16.65
C THR A 269 -11.20 20.58 -15.57
N ALA A 270 -10.50 20.71 -14.45
CA ALA A 270 -10.63 19.80 -13.32
C ALA A 270 -12.04 19.85 -12.69
N VAL A 271 -12.63 21.05 -12.57
CA VAL A 271 -14.00 21.22 -12.03
C VAL A 271 -15.04 20.65 -12.99
N ASP A 272 -14.87 20.83 -14.30
CA ASP A 272 -15.79 20.28 -15.30
C ASP A 272 -15.73 18.75 -15.39
N ILE A 273 -14.54 18.15 -15.25
CA ILE A 273 -14.38 16.69 -15.16
C ILE A 273 -15.05 16.15 -13.90
N ILE A 274 -14.83 16.77 -12.73
CA ILE A 274 -15.46 16.34 -11.46
C ILE A 274 -16.99 16.44 -11.55
N LYS A 275 -17.54 17.50 -12.15
CA LYS A 275 -18.99 17.66 -12.32
C LYS A 275 -19.57 16.64 -13.31
N GLY A 276 -18.86 16.35 -14.40
CA GLY A 276 -19.25 15.29 -15.35
C GLY A 276 -19.25 13.90 -14.70
N ASP A 277 -18.30 13.65 -13.80
CA ASP A 277 -18.14 12.40 -13.05
C ASP A 277 -19.26 12.19 -12.02
N GLU A 278 -19.60 13.23 -11.24
CA GLU A 278 -20.72 13.21 -10.30
C GLU A 278 -22.06 12.92 -10.99
N ALA A 279 -22.23 13.40 -12.23
CA ALA A 279 -23.42 13.14 -13.04
C ALA A 279 -23.54 11.67 -13.52
N VAL A 280 -22.42 10.94 -13.58
CA VAL A 280 -22.36 9.51 -13.96
C VAL A 280 -22.26 8.59 -12.72
N GLY A 281 -22.20 9.17 -11.51
CA GLY A 281 -22.10 8.42 -10.25
C GLY A 281 -20.70 7.84 -9.99
N GLU A 282 -19.68 8.44 -10.58
CA GLU A 282 -18.27 8.12 -10.38
C GLU A 282 -17.62 9.13 -9.40
N ARG A 283 -16.49 8.76 -8.80
CA ARG A 283 -15.72 9.64 -7.89
C ARG A 283 -14.23 9.54 -8.19
N ILE A 284 -13.69 10.61 -8.74
CA ILE A 284 -12.24 10.81 -8.94
C ILE A 284 -11.65 11.58 -7.75
N SER A 285 -10.51 11.14 -7.22
CA SER A 285 -9.86 11.84 -6.11
C SER A 285 -9.01 13.01 -6.60
N ARG A 286 -8.89 14.06 -5.78
CA ARG A 286 -8.12 15.28 -6.08
C ARG A 286 -6.80 15.25 -5.31
N ALA A 287 -5.68 15.18 -6.02
CA ALA A 287 -4.35 15.30 -5.45
C ALA A 287 -3.97 16.79 -5.23
N SER A 288 -3.05 17.04 -4.29
CA SER A 288 -2.54 18.40 -4.02
C SER A 288 -1.76 18.93 -5.22
N ARG A 289 -2.13 20.14 -5.69
CA ARG A 289 -1.91 20.70 -7.04
C ARG A 289 -2.68 19.96 -8.14
N LEU A 290 -3.91 20.41 -8.41
CA LEU A 290 -4.74 20.20 -9.63
C LEU A 290 -4.50 18.93 -10.47
N ARG A 291 -4.27 17.79 -9.81
CA ARG A 291 -4.13 16.47 -10.41
C ARG A 291 -5.29 15.61 -9.92
N LEU A 292 -5.89 14.88 -10.84
CA LEU A 292 -6.97 13.93 -10.55
C LEU A 292 -6.38 12.52 -10.46
N MET A 293 -6.94 11.60 -9.69
CA MET A 293 -6.43 10.21 -9.64
C MET A 293 -7.56 9.21 -9.86
N ILE A 294 -7.38 8.35 -10.86
CA ILE A 294 -8.34 7.30 -11.20
C ILE A 294 -7.75 5.94 -10.83
N THR A 295 -8.41 5.25 -9.92
CA THR A 295 -8.05 3.90 -9.47
C THR A 295 -9.10 2.91 -9.96
N SER A 296 -8.69 1.98 -10.84
CA SER A 296 -9.62 0.96 -11.35
C SER A 296 -9.73 -0.22 -10.35
N LEU A 297 -10.97 -0.58 -10.01
CA LEU A 297 -11.29 -1.74 -9.17
C LEU A 297 -11.92 -2.85 -10.02
N SER A 298 -11.78 -4.10 -9.56
CA SER A 298 -12.14 -5.33 -10.29
C SER A 298 -13.57 -5.39 -10.83
N ARG A 299 -14.55 -4.70 -10.21
CA ARG A 299 -15.97 -4.71 -10.60
C ARG A 299 -16.38 -3.68 -11.66
N LYS A 300 -15.72 -2.51 -11.76
CA LYS A 300 -16.23 -1.37 -12.55
C LYS A 300 -15.50 -1.10 -13.88
N ALA A 301 -14.42 -1.80 -14.15
CA ALA A 301 -13.53 -1.43 -15.25
C ALA A 301 -14.14 -1.57 -16.68
N ARG A 302 -15.23 -2.34 -16.84
CA ARG A 302 -16.00 -2.42 -18.11
C ARG A 302 -16.98 -1.27 -18.31
N GLU A 303 -17.54 -0.72 -17.23
CA GLU A 303 -18.54 0.35 -17.28
C GLU A 303 -17.88 1.72 -17.43
N ILE A 304 -16.72 1.96 -16.80
CA ILE A 304 -15.98 3.23 -16.85
C ILE A 304 -15.56 3.62 -18.29
N THR A 305 -15.29 2.64 -19.16
CA THR A 305 -14.85 2.89 -20.54
C THR A 305 -15.97 3.25 -21.52
N SER A 306 -17.24 3.34 -21.12
CA SER A 306 -18.33 3.70 -22.04
C SER A 306 -18.86 5.14 -21.88
N PRO A 307 -19.13 5.67 -20.67
CA PRO A 307 -19.67 7.01 -20.50
C PRO A 307 -18.62 8.13 -20.61
N MET A 308 -17.33 7.86 -20.36
CA MET A 308 -16.25 8.86 -20.58
C MET A 308 -16.10 9.31 -22.04
N TYR A 309 -16.69 8.59 -23.00
CA TYR A 309 -16.59 8.87 -24.44
C TYR A 309 -17.88 9.43 -25.05
N ALA A 310 -18.94 9.62 -24.25
CA ALA A 310 -20.16 10.24 -24.74
C ALA A 310 -19.95 11.75 -24.88
N THR A 311 -19.33 12.19 -25.98
CA THR A 311 -19.59 13.54 -26.49
C THR A 311 -21.09 13.67 -26.71
N PRO A 312 -21.77 14.69 -26.17
CA PRO A 312 -23.14 14.96 -26.57
C PRO A 312 -23.10 15.32 -28.05
N ALA A 313 -23.58 14.42 -28.90
CA ALA A 313 -23.88 14.76 -30.28
C ALA A 313 -24.94 15.86 -30.21
N LYS A 314 -24.53 17.12 -30.41
CA LYS A 314 -25.47 18.17 -30.80
C LYS A 314 -25.97 17.81 -32.20
N THR A 315 -26.99 16.99 -32.26
CA THR A 315 -27.89 16.97 -33.42
C THR A 315 -28.61 18.30 -33.41
N ASN A 316 -28.06 19.28 -34.13
CA ASN A 316 -28.86 20.36 -34.69
C ASN A 316 -29.83 19.70 -35.67
N VAL A 317 -31.00 19.35 -35.18
CA VAL A 317 -32.17 19.19 -36.04
C VAL A 317 -32.65 20.61 -36.30
N LEU A 318 -32.27 21.11 -37.48
CA LEU A 318 -33.05 22.13 -38.17
C LEU A 318 -34.32 21.42 -38.65
N ASP A 319 -35.47 21.79 -38.10
CA ASP A 319 -36.77 21.56 -38.71
C ASP A 319 -37.55 22.88 -38.59
N ASP A 320 -37.77 23.48 -39.77
CA ASP A 320 -38.78 24.45 -40.22
C ASP A 320 -39.19 25.67 -39.36
#